data_AF-A0A3D3J216-F1
#
_entry.id   AF-A0A3D3J216-F1
#
_cell.length_a   1.000
_cell.length_b   1.000
_cell.length_c   1.000
_cell.angle_alpha   90.00
_cell.angle_beta   90.00
_cell.angle_gamma   90.00
#
_symmetry.space_group_name_H-M   'P 1'
#
loop_
_entity.id
_entity.type
_entity.pdbx_description
1 polymer ?
#
loop_
_entity_poly.entity_id
_entity_poly.type
_entity_poly.pdbx_seq_one_letter_code
_entity_poly.pdbx_strand_id
1 'polypeptide(L)'
;MDYQKHECDDSSDINRLAEALKDKKILMIGPGASIKEYRDRINKYIEDNAPLVISINYIPGDFHPDYMFITNTTRFLQSATRLHEKQNQNIKLIASSNLTQNERDFDYVINYSSVIDESAEFPDNSMCMLIRVLLKCGCGEAALAGFDGYTPYNVNYLDTDKAYSFLTGKAESLNAYAVRFFEDIKDSIKIRFITPSEYIK
;
A
#
# COMPACT_ATOMS: atom_id res chain seq x y z
N MET A 1 4.56 -15.25 -20.10
CA MET A 1 5.31 -16.04 -19.12
C MET A 1 4.42 -16.18 -17.91
N ASP A 2 4.15 -17.42 -17.54
CA ASP A 2 3.07 -17.83 -16.66
C ASP A 2 3.05 -17.09 -15.33
N TYR A 3 2.06 -16.20 -15.19
CA TYR A 3 1.71 -15.61 -13.90
C TYR A 3 1.23 -16.78 -13.04
N GLN A 4 2.01 -17.16 -12.03
CA GLN A 4 1.62 -18.16 -11.04
C GLN A 4 0.35 -17.68 -10.33
N LYS A 5 -0.80 -18.06 -10.87
CA LYS A 5 -2.11 -17.91 -10.22
C LYS A 5 -2.12 -18.84 -9.02
N HIS A 6 -1.64 -18.35 -7.88
CA HIS A 6 -2.02 -18.90 -6.59
C HIS A 6 -3.39 -18.33 -6.24
N GLU A 7 -4.42 -18.74 -6.98
CA GLU A 7 -5.80 -18.56 -6.54
C GLU A 7 -5.93 -19.29 -5.21
N CYS A 8 -6.15 -18.53 -4.15
CA CYS A 8 -6.45 -19.06 -2.83
C CYS A 8 -7.80 -18.53 -2.39
N ASP A 9 -8.51 -19.31 -1.57
CA ASP A 9 -9.67 -18.82 -0.86
C ASP A 9 -9.20 -17.92 0.30
N ASP A 10 -9.36 -16.61 0.14
CA ASP A 10 -9.00 -15.60 1.14
C ASP A 10 -10.21 -15.15 1.98
N SER A 11 -11.37 -15.79 1.85
CA SER A 11 -12.61 -15.36 2.49
C SER A 11 -12.50 -15.28 4.01
N SER A 12 -11.81 -16.24 4.63
CA SER A 12 -11.58 -16.26 6.09
C SER A 12 -10.74 -15.07 6.54
N ASP A 13 -9.66 -14.77 5.82
CA ASP A 13 -8.74 -13.68 6.17
C ASP A 13 -9.36 -12.31 5.89
N ILE A 14 -10.10 -12.16 4.78
CA ILE A 14 -10.89 -10.95 4.50
C ILE A 14 -11.92 -10.70 5.60
N ASN A 15 -12.66 -11.73 6.06
CA ASN A 15 -13.64 -11.56 7.13
C ASN A 15 -12.98 -11.17 8.46
N ARG A 16 -11.86 -11.82 8.81
CA ARG A 16 -11.09 -11.48 10.01
C ARG A 16 -10.51 -10.06 9.95
N LEU A 17 -10.04 -9.64 8.77
CA LEU A 17 -9.49 -8.31 8.56
C LEU A 17 -10.61 -7.27 8.62
N ALA A 18 -11.74 -7.51 7.96
CA ALA A 18 -12.92 -6.65 8.02
C ALA A 18 -13.38 -6.39 9.46
N GLU A 19 -13.46 -7.42 10.29
CA GLU A 19 -13.81 -7.25 11.71
C GLU A 19 -12.76 -6.44 12.48
N ALA A 20 -11.46 -6.62 12.18
CA ALA A 20 -10.40 -5.85 12.81
C ALA A 20 -10.37 -4.37 12.40
N LEU A 21 -10.81 -4.05 11.18
CA LEU A 21 -10.86 -2.69 10.63
C LEU A 21 -12.19 -1.97 10.90
N LYS A 22 -13.21 -2.71 11.35
CA LYS A 22 -14.56 -2.19 11.59
C LYS A 22 -14.55 -1.01 12.56
N ASP A 23 -15.27 0.05 12.17
CA ASP A 23 -15.40 1.31 12.92
C ASP A 23 -14.06 2.00 13.24
N LYS A 24 -12.98 1.65 12.53
CA LYS A 24 -11.66 2.32 12.64
C LYS A 24 -11.47 3.34 11.53
N LYS A 25 -10.92 4.49 11.88
CA LYS A 25 -10.30 5.38 10.89
C LYS A 25 -9.01 4.73 10.42
N ILE A 26 -8.82 4.64 9.10
CA ILE A 26 -7.61 4.04 8.52
C ILE A 26 -6.65 5.13 8.06
N LEU A 27 -5.37 5.00 8.38
CA LEU A 27 -4.28 5.79 7.81
C LEU A 27 -3.33 4.87 7.04
N MET A 28 -3.26 5.06 5.74
CA MET A 28 -2.27 4.41 4.88
C MET A 28 -0.99 5.25 4.80
N ILE A 29 0.16 4.60 4.96
CA ILE A 29 1.49 5.23 4.83
C ILE A 29 2.26 4.61 3.67
N GLY A 30 2.51 5.41 2.63
CA GLY A 30 3.34 5.09 1.47
C GLY A 30 4.77 5.66 1.58
N PRO A 31 5.71 5.20 0.74
CA PRO A 31 7.14 5.50 0.87
C PRO A 31 7.59 6.89 0.35
N GLY A 32 6.67 7.78 0.04
CA GLY A 32 6.95 9.11 -0.52
C GLY A 32 7.86 9.97 0.36
N ALA A 33 8.57 10.90 -0.28
CA ALA A 33 9.42 11.88 0.42
C ALA A 33 8.60 12.76 1.37
N SER A 34 7.32 12.99 1.03
CA SER A 34 6.41 13.80 1.84
C SER A 34 6.19 13.25 3.26
N ILE A 35 6.46 11.97 3.53
CA ILE A 35 6.41 11.40 4.89
C ILE A 35 7.34 12.15 5.85
N LYS A 36 8.53 12.52 5.37
CA LYS A 36 9.50 13.29 6.17
C LYS A 36 9.13 14.76 6.20
N GLU A 37 8.77 15.34 5.06
CA GLU A 37 8.48 16.77 4.93
C GLU A 37 7.22 17.20 5.70
N TYR A 38 6.21 16.33 5.76
CA TYR A 38 4.92 16.61 6.40
C TYR A 38 4.73 15.80 7.69
N ARG A 39 5.82 15.38 8.33
CA ARG A 39 5.81 14.56 9.55
C ARG A 39 4.87 15.11 10.62
N ASP A 40 4.96 16.41 10.91
CA ASP A 40 4.14 17.04 11.96
C ASP A 40 2.65 17.02 11.62
N ARG A 41 2.28 17.14 10.34
CA ARG A 41 0.89 17.05 9.88
C ARG A 41 0.35 15.63 10.03
N ILE A 42 1.18 14.62 9.76
CA ILE A 42 0.81 13.21 9.93
C ILE A 42 0.66 12.90 11.43
N ASN A 43 1.61 13.31 12.27
CA ASN A 43 1.53 13.14 13.73
C ASN A 43 0.28 13.81 14.31
N LYS A 44 0.00 15.04 13.91
CA LYS A 44 -1.23 15.73 14.32
C LYS A 44 -2.50 14.95 13.94
N TYR A 45 -2.54 14.40 12.73
CA TYR A 45 -3.68 13.56 12.31
C TYR A 45 -3.80 12.31 13.19
N ILE A 46 -2.69 11.65 13.52
CA ILE A 46 -2.66 10.47 14.39
C ILE A 46 -3.16 10.82 15.80
N GLU A 47 -2.66 11.91 16.38
CA GLU A 47 -3.08 12.41 17.71
C GLU A 47 -4.58 12.75 17.74
N ASP A 48 -5.07 13.47 16.74
CA ASP A 48 -6.46 13.96 16.71
C ASP A 48 -7.48 12.84 16.41
N ASN A 49 -7.06 11.74 15.76
CA ASN A 49 -7.98 10.74 15.20
C ASN A 49 -7.77 9.31 15.71
N ALA A 50 -6.63 9.02 16.34
CA ALA A 50 -6.21 7.66 16.72
C ALA A 50 -6.50 6.60 15.63
N PRO A 51 -6.04 6.81 14.38
CA PRO A 51 -6.30 5.90 13.29
C PRO A 51 -5.53 4.59 13.47
N LEU A 52 -6.06 3.53 12.87
CA LEU A 52 -5.30 2.30 12.62
C LEU A 52 -4.36 2.56 11.44
N VAL A 53 -3.06 2.36 11.65
CA VAL A 53 -2.02 2.71 10.69
C VAL A 53 -1.57 1.47 9.91
N ILE A 54 -1.65 1.56 8.57
CA ILE A 54 -1.21 0.50 7.65
C ILE A 54 -0.09 1.05 6.75
N SER A 55 1.12 0.51 6.87
CA SER A 55 2.22 0.85 5.95
C SER A 55 2.26 -0.11 4.76
N ILE A 56 2.81 0.35 3.63
CA ILE A 56 2.92 -0.47 2.41
C ILE A 56 4.38 -0.78 2.11
N ASN A 57 4.77 -2.06 2.13
CA ASN A 57 6.09 -2.60 1.75
C ASN A 57 7.31 -2.12 2.57
N TYR A 58 7.14 -1.26 3.58
CA TYR A 58 8.21 -0.88 4.49
C TYR A 58 7.69 -0.44 5.87
N ILE A 59 8.59 -0.38 6.86
CA ILE A 59 8.31 0.22 8.17
C ILE A 59 8.78 1.69 8.13
N PRO A 60 7.91 2.69 8.26
CA PRO A 60 8.33 4.08 8.40
C PRO A 60 9.16 4.30 9.69
N GLY A 61 10.18 5.17 9.64
CA GLY A 61 11.09 5.42 10.78
C GLY A 61 10.38 5.95 12.02
N ASP A 62 9.68 7.07 11.85
CA ASP A 62 9.07 7.82 12.94
C ASP A 62 7.63 7.40 13.26
N PHE A 63 7.09 6.44 12.52
CA PHE A 63 5.70 6.01 12.64
C PHE A 63 5.65 4.53 12.99
N HIS A 64 4.68 4.14 13.80
CA HIS A 64 4.50 2.77 14.27
C HIS A 64 3.24 2.20 13.64
N PRO A 65 3.33 1.43 12.55
CA PRO A 65 2.17 0.81 11.93
C PRO A 65 1.57 -0.26 12.83
N ASP A 66 0.25 -0.39 12.82
CA ASP A 66 -0.44 -1.57 13.37
C ASP A 66 -0.33 -2.75 12.41
N TYR A 67 -0.35 -2.45 11.10
CA TYR A 67 -0.27 -3.43 10.02
C TYR A 67 0.76 -3.01 8.97
N MET A 68 1.35 -4.01 8.32
CA MET A 68 2.18 -3.82 7.13
C MET A 68 1.62 -4.66 5.99
N PHE A 69 1.23 -4.00 4.90
CA PHE A 69 0.80 -4.65 3.66
C PHE A 69 1.99 -4.92 2.75
N ILE A 70 2.16 -6.17 2.35
CA ILE A 70 3.32 -6.67 1.62
C ILE A 70 2.85 -7.24 0.29
N THR A 71 3.38 -6.69 -0.80
CA THR A 71 3.11 -7.17 -2.17
C THR A 71 4.39 -7.45 -2.96
N ASN A 72 5.56 -7.18 -2.37
CA ASN A 72 6.85 -7.29 -3.05
C ASN A 72 7.90 -7.89 -2.11
N THR A 73 8.36 -9.11 -2.44
CA THR A 73 9.34 -9.85 -1.62
C THR A 73 10.66 -9.10 -1.47
N THR A 74 11.16 -8.44 -2.51
CA THR A 74 12.44 -7.70 -2.43
C THR A 74 12.37 -6.55 -1.43
N ARG A 75 11.28 -5.77 -1.43
CA ARG A 75 11.08 -4.67 -0.47
C ARG A 75 10.82 -5.18 0.95
N PHE A 76 10.13 -6.32 1.06
CA PHE A 76 9.96 -7.00 2.34
C PHE A 76 11.30 -7.40 2.96
N LEU A 77 12.18 -8.07 2.20
CA LEU A 77 13.51 -8.47 2.65
C LEU A 77 14.37 -7.26 3.10
N GLN A 78 14.23 -6.10 2.45
CA GLN A 78 14.90 -4.86 2.88
C GLN A 78 14.39 -4.35 4.24
N SER A 79 13.17 -4.70 4.62
CA SER A 79 12.53 -4.32 5.89
C SER A 79 12.65 -5.40 6.97
N ALA A 80 13.09 -6.61 6.62
CA ALA A 80 13.21 -7.78 7.47
C ALA A 80 13.93 -7.49 8.79
N THR A 81 15.11 -6.86 8.72
CA THR A 81 15.90 -6.52 9.91
C THR A 81 15.12 -5.64 10.88
N ARG A 82 14.31 -4.71 10.37
CA ARG A 82 13.49 -3.82 11.19
C ARG A 82 12.29 -4.53 11.80
N LEU A 83 11.68 -5.50 11.09
CA LEU A 83 10.60 -6.32 11.63
C LEU A 83 11.02 -7.12 12.87
N HIS A 84 12.30 -7.51 12.96
CA HIS A 84 12.84 -8.22 14.13
C HIS A 84 13.14 -7.32 15.34
N GLU A 85 13.13 -5.99 15.16
CA GLU A 85 13.32 -5.05 16.27
C GLU A 85 12.15 -5.17 17.27
N LYS A 86 12.46 -5.09 18.57
CA LYS A 86 11.46 -5.31 19.64
C LYS A 86 10.23 -4.42 19.51
N GLN A 87 10.41 -3.18 19.08
CA GLN A 87 9.32 -2.22 18.86
C GLN A 87 8.35 -2.61 17.73
N ASN A 88 8.78 -3.46 16.80
CA ASN A 88 8.02 -3.82 15.59
C ASN A 88 7.41 -5.23 15.65
N GLN A 89 7.61 -5.97 16.75
CA GLN A 89 7.11 -7.34 16.89
C GLN A 89 5.59 -7.46 16.86
N ASN A 90 4.88 -6.38 17.22
CA ASN A 90 3.42 -6.35 17.24
C ASN A 90 2.79 -5.96 15.90
N ILE A 91 3.59 -5.58 14.91
CA ILE A 91 3.07 -5.27 13.57
C ILE A 91 2.49 -6.55 12.98
N LYS A 92 1.24 -6.49 12.53
CA LYS A 92 0.58 -7.59 11.83
C LYS A 92 0.86 -7.52 10.33
N LEU A 93 1.12 -8.67 9.71
CA LEU A 93 1.49 -8.76 8.30
C LEU A 93 0.28 -9.17 7.45
N ILE A 94 -0.04 -8.35 6.46
CA ILE A 94 -1.02 -8.67 5.41
C ILE A 94 -0.23 -8.87 4.12
N ALA A 95 -0.27 -10.06 3.54
CA ALA A 95 0.52 -10.40 2.37
C ALA A 95 -0.36 -10.89 1.22
N SER A 96 0.05 -10.63 -0.02
CA SER A 96 -0.58 -11.24 -1.18
C SER A 96 -0.10 -12.68 -1.40
N SER A 97 -0.98 -13.55 -1.91
CA SER A 97 -0.76 -15.01 -2.05
C SER A 97 0.38 -15.42 -2.99
N ASN A 98 0.88 -14.50 -3.81
CA ASN A 98 2.05 -14.72 -4.67
C ASN A 98 3.39 -14.59 -3.92
N LEU A 99 3.39 -14.21 -2.64
CA LEU A 99 4.60 -14.12 -1.82
C LEU A 99 4.85 -15.43 -1.07
N THR A 100 6.12 -15.84 -1.02
CA THR A 100 6.55 -17.00 -0.24
C THR A 100 6.84 -16.60 1.22
N GLN A 101 6.35 -17.40 2.16
CA GLN A 101 6.59 -17.24 3.59
C GLN A 101 8.04 -17.66 3.91
N ASN A 102 8.97 -16.71 3.98
CA ASN A 102 10.38 -17.02 4.23
C ASN A 102 10.91 -16.49 5.58
N GLU A 103 10.24 -15.54 6.25
CA GLU A 103 10.79 -14.86 7.44
C GLU A 103 9.87 -14.81 8.66
N ARG A 104 8.55 -14.68 8.46
CA ARG A 104 7.51 -14.71 9.49
C ARG A 104 6.20 -15.16 8.86
N ASP A 105 5.38 -15.88 9.61
CA ASP A 105 4.02 -16.20 9.18
C ASP A 105 3.22 -14.91 8.94
N PHE A 106 2.51 -14.87 7.82
CA PHE A 106 1.60 -13.76 7.53
C PHE A 106 0.35 -13.91 8.40
N ASP A 107 -0.06 -12.82 9.06
CA ASP A 107 -1.28 -12.80 9.89
C ASP A 107 -2.55 -12.88 9.03
N TYR A 108 -2.47 -12.43 7.77
CA TYR A 108 -3.51 -12.47 6.74
C TYR A 108 -2.90 -12.71 5.37
N VAL A 109 -3.51 -13.61 4.57
CA VAL A 109 -3.13 -13.85 3.18
C VAL A 109 -4.28 -13.44 2.26
N ILE A 110 -4.00 -12.52 1.34
CA ILE A 110 -4.96 -11.98 0.37
C ILE A 110 -4.74 -12.64 -0.97
N ASN A 111 -5.82 -13.08 -1.62
CA ASN A 111 -5.73 -13.63 -2.96
C ASN A 111 -5.26 -12.54 -3.93
N TYR A 112 -4.04 -12.70 -4.44
CA TYR A 112 -3.39 -11.75 -5.33
C TYR A 112 -4.24 -11.41 -6.56
N SER A 113 -4.84 -12.42 -7.22
CA SER A 113 -5.65 -12.19 -8.44
C SER A 113 -6.89 -11.33 -8.17
N SER A 114 -7.35 -11.27 -6.92
CA SER A 114 -8.55 -10.55 -6.53
C SER A 114 -8.33 -9.06 -6.25
N VAL A 115 -7.08 -8.60 -6.21
CA VAL A 115 -6.69 -7.23 -5.84
C VAL A 115 -5.80 -6.55 -6.88
N ILE A 116 -5.54 -7.20 -8.01
CA ILE A 116 -4.85 -6.59 -9.16
C ILE A 116 -5.83 -6.06 -10.21
N ASP A 117 -5.31 -5.25 -11.13
CA ASP A 117 -6.01 -4.85 -12.35
C ASP A 117 -5.32 -5.46 -13.57
N GLU A 118 -5.77 -6.63 -14.02
CA GLU A 118 -5.17 -7.33 -15.16
C GLU A 118 -5.22 -6.54 -16.47
N SER A 119 -6.08 -5.52 -16.58
CA SER A 119 -6.19 -4.68 -17.77
C SER A 119 -5.22 -3.50 -17.79
N ALA A 120 -4.61 -3.19 -16.64
CA ALA A 120 -3.69 -2.08 -16.50
C ALA A 120 -2.26 -2.43 -16.94
N GLU A 121 -1.51 -1.43 -17.39
CA GLU A 121 -0.06 -1.56 -17.64
C GLU A 121 0.71 -1.95 -16.37
N PHE A 122 0.21 -1.53 -15.20
CA PHE A 122 0.76 -1.79 -13.87
C PHE A 122 -0.28 -2.49 -12.99
N PRO A 123 -0.51 -3.80 -13.20
CA PRO A 123 -1.61 -4.52 -12.57
C PRO A 123 -1.48 -4.59 -11.04
N ASP A 124 -0.26 -4.53 -10.52
CA ASP A 124 0.12 -4.80 -9.14
C ASP A 124 0.60 -3.57 -8.37
N ASN A 125 0.01 -2.40 -8.67
CA ASN A 125 0.28 -1.19 -7.90
C ASN A 125 -0.15 -1.38 -6.43
N SER A 126 0.80 -1.42 -5.50
CA SER A 126 0.55 -1.76 -4.09
C SER A 126 -0.44 -0.82 -3.38
N MET A 127 -0.49 0.45 -3.76
CA MET A 127 -1.48 1.40 -3.21
C MET A 127 -2.89 1.00 -3.63
N CYS A 128 -3.10 0.80 -4.93
CA CYS A 128 -4.39 0.39 -5.48
C CYS A 128 -4.80 -0.98 -4.92
N MET A 129 -3.86 -1.92 -4.79
CA MET A 129 -4.10 -3.23 -4.18
C MET A 129 -4.61 -3.10 -2.74
N LEU A 130 -3.96 -2.29 -1.89
CA LEU A 130 -4.42 -2.11 -0.50
C LEU A 130 -5.81 -1.47 -0.45
N ILE A 131 -6.10 -0.48 -1.31
CA ILE A 131 -7.43 0.14 -1.36
C ILE A 131 -8.51 -0.88 -1.77
N ARG A 132 -8.21 -1.78 -2.73
CA ARG A 132 -9.11 -2.89 -3.09
C ARG A 132 -9.34 -3.84 -1.91
N VAL A 133 -8.32 -4.11 -1.08
CA VAL A 133 -8.49 -4.87 0.18
C VAL A 133 -9.41 -4.14 1.15
N LEU A 134 -9.24 -2.82 1.34
CA LEU A 134 -10.09 -2.02 2.23
C LEU A 134 -11.55 -2.02 1.75
N LEU A 135 -11.79 -1.91 0.44
CA LEU A 135 -13.12 -2.02 -0.16
C LEU A 135 -13.74 -3.40 0.10
N LYS A 136 -12.99 -4.50 -0.09
CA LYS A 136 -13.43 -5.86 0.27
C LYS A 136 -13.77 -6.00 1.75
N CYS A 137 -13.06 -5.28 2.62
CA CYS A 137 -13.32 -5.23 4.06
C CYS A 137 -14.49 -4.32 4.44
N GLY A 138 -15.14 -3.64 3.48
CA GLY A 138 -16.26 -2.73 3.74
C GLY A 138 -15.85 -1.39 4.35
N CYS A 139 -14.58 -0.97 4.22
CA CYS A 139 -14.12 0.32 4.72
C CYS A 139 -14.68 1.47 3.88
N GLY A 140 -15.41 2.40 4.51
CA GLY A 140 -16.01 3.55 3.83
C GLY A 140 -15.10 4.79 3.73
N GLU A 141 -13.99 4.84 4.47
CA GLU A 141 -13.03 5.94 4.40
C GLU A 141 -11.58 5.51 4.68
N ALA A 142 -10.62 6.21 4.08
CA ALA A 142 -9.20 6.06 4.35
C ALA A 142 -8.46 7.40 4.17
N ALA A 143 -7.50 7.65 5.07
CA ALA A 143 -6.54 8.73 4.95
C ALA A 143 -5.22 8.22 4.35
N LEU A 144 -4.56 9.01 3.50
CA LEU A 144 -3.35 8.63 2.76
C LEU A 144 -2.22 9.62 3.02
N ALA A 145 -1.02 9.13 3.32
CA ALA A 145 0.20 9.92 3.45
C ALA A 145 1.35 9.24 2.68
N GLY A 146 2.25 10.01 2.07
CA GLY A 146 3.41 9.45 1.36
C GLY A 146 3.09 8.80 0.02
N PHE A 147 1.94 9.16 -0.56
CA PHE A 147 1.52 8.73 -1.90
C PHE A 147 1.68 9.88 -2.88
N ASP A 148 2.92 10.35 -3.02
CA ASP A 148 3.24 11.62 -3.66
C ASP A 148 2.97 11.60 -5.17
N GLY A 149 3.03 10.42 -5.79
CA GLY A 149 3.09 10.26 -7.24
C GLY A 149 4.47 9.83 -7.73
N TYR A 150 4.52 9.48 -9.00
CA TYR A 150 5.72 9.02 -9.67
C TYR A 150 6.38 10.18 -10.43
N THR A 151 7.71 10.17 -10.41
CA THR A 151 8.61 11.04 -11.16
C THR A 151 9.66 10.17 -11.85
N PRO A 152 10.34 10.66 -12.90
CA PRO A 152 11.38 9.87 -13.58
C PRO A 152 12.47 9.32 -12.63
N TYR A 153 12.68 9.98 -11.48
CA TYR A 153 13.70 9.63 -10.50
C TYR A 153 13.26 8.62 -9.45
N ASN A 154 11.95 8.32 -9.33
CA ASN A 154 11.41 7.42 -8.30
C ASN A 154 10.61 6.24 -8.87
N VAL A 155 10.53 6.10 -10.20
CA VAL A 155 9.93 4.94 -10.87
C VAL A 155 10.82 3.71 -10.64
N ASN A 156 10.53 2.97 -9.57
CA ASN A 156 11.25 1.75 -9.21
C ASN A 156 10.54 0.49 -9.72
N TYR A 157 10.55 0.32 -11.04
CA TYR A 157 10.32 -0.96 -11.73
C TYR A 157 11.61 -1.34 -12.47
N LEU A 158 12.57 -1.86 -11.70
CA LEU A 158 13.66 -2.77 -12.09
C LEU A 158 14.74 -2.35 -13.10
N ASP A 159 14.70 -1.21 -13.79
CA ASP A 159 15.78 -0.88 -14.74
C ASP A 159 16.35 0.53 -14.56
N THR A 160 17.56 0.61 -14.00
CA THR A 160 18.38 1.83 -13.90
C THR A 160 19.03 2.23 -15.22
N ASP A 161 19.01 1.36 -16.24
CA ASP A 161 19.71 1.55 -17.52
C ASP A 161 18.82 2.13 -18.63
N LYS A 162 17.64 2.67 -18.29
CA LYS A 162 16.68 3.21 -19.27
C LYS A 162 16.84 4.71 -19.48
N ALA A 163 16.60 5.13 -20.72
CA ALA A 163 16.61 6.55 -21.09
C ALA A 163 15.61 7.36 -20.25
N TYR A 164 15.99 8.60 -19.91
CA TYR A 164 15.17 9.51 -19.10
C TYR A 164 13.75 9.74 -19.65
N SER A 165 13.62 9.85 -20.98
CA SER A 165 12.32 10.00 -21.65
C SER A 165 11.39 8.80 -21.43
N PHE A 166 11.94 7.57 -21.40
CA PHE A 166 11.17 6.37 -21.09
C PHE A 166 10.66 6.38 -19.65
N LEU A 167 11.53 6.74 -18.70
CA LEU A 167 11.16 6.85 -17.28
C LEU A 167 10.09 7.93 -17.06
N THR A 168 10.15 9.02 -17.82
CA THR A 168 9.13 10.09 -17.80
C THR A 168 7.78 9.58 -18.26
N GLY A 169 7.69 8.98 -19.46
CA GLY A 169 6.43 8.43 -19.96
C GLY A 169 5.85 7.36 -19.03
N LYS A 170 6.70 6.57 -18.38
CA LYS A 170 6.28 5.58 -17.38
C LYS A 170 5.72 6.21 -16.10
N ALA A 171 6.37 7.26 -15.58
CA ALA A 171 5.87 8.02 -14.44
C ALA A 171 4.51 8.63 -14.73
N GLU A 172 4.34 9.23 -15.91
CA GLU A 172 3.07 9.80 -16.36
C GLU A 172 1.97 8.74 -16.47
N SER A 173 2.27 7.56 -17.04
CA SER A 173 1.32 6.45 -17.15
C SER A 173 0.87 5.94 -15.76
N LEU A 174 1.82 5.76 -14.82
CA LEU A 174 1.53 5.37 -13.44
C LEU A 174 0.64 6.39 -12.72
N ASN A 175 0.94 7.68 -12.86
CA ASN A 175 0.13 8.74 -12.27
C ASN A 175 -1.27 8.80 -12.89
N ALA A 176 -1.36 8.68 -14.21
CA ALA A 176 -2.64 8.67 -14.92
C ALA A 176 -3.50 7.47 -14.51
N TYR A 177 -2.90 6.29 -14.33
CA TYR A 177 -3.59 5.11 -13.81
C TYR A 177 -4.12 5.34 -12.39
N ALA A 178 -3.30 5.87 -11.48
CA ALA A 178 -3.73 6.17 -10.11
C ALA A 178 -4.89 7.18 -10.07
N VAL A 179 -4.82 8.25 -10.88
CA VAL A 179 -5.92 9.24 -10.99
C VAL A 179 -7.22 8.58 -11.46
N ARG A 180 -7.16 7.75 -12.51
CA ARG A 180 -8.34 7.00 -12.99
C ARG A 180 -8.88 6.06 -11.92
N PHE A 181 -8.00 5.33 -11.25
CA PHE A 181 -8.39 4.44 -10.17
C PHE A 181 -9.14 5.17 -9.05
N PHE A 182 -8.68 6.35 -8.63
CA PHE A 182 -9.40 7.16 -7.62
C PHE A 182 -10.76 7.65 -8.12
N GLU A 183 -10.87 8.01 -9.39
CA GLU A 183 -12.15 8.41 -10.00
C GLU A 183 -13.14 7.23 -10.03
N ASP A 184 -12.67 6.01 -10.34
CA ASP A 184 -13.51 4.80 -10.42
C ASP A 184 -14.07 4.37 -9.06
N ILE A 185 -13.35 4.63 -7.96
CA ILE A 185 -13.74 4.21 -6.62
C ILE A 185 -14.37 5.31 -5.76
N LYS A 186 -14.48 6.54 -6.28
CA LYS A 186 -14.87 7.73 -5.49
C LYS A 186 -16.20 7.59 -4.75
N ASP A 187 -17.14 6.83 -5.32
CA ASP A 187 -18.46 6.57 -4.74
C ASP A 187 -18.48 5.38 -3.77
N SER A 188 -17.39 4.60 -3.74
CA SER A 188 -17.26 3.39 -2.90
C SER A 188 -16.44 3.63 -1.63
N ILE A 189 -15.48 4.56 -1.65
CA ILE A 189 -14.64 4.89 -0.48
C ILE A 189 -14.22 6.36 -0.50
N LYS A 190 -14.34 7.01 0.66
CA LYS A 190 -13.89 8.39 0.85
C LYS A 190 -12.38 8.43 1.12
N ILE A 191 -11.63 8.98 0.17
CA ILE A 191 -10.18 9.14 0.29
C ILE A 191 -9.82 10.57 0.74
N ARG A 192 -8.93 10.68 1.73
CA ARG A 192 -8.36 11.96 2.18
C ARG A 192 -6.84 11.90 2.16
N PHE A 193 -6.20 12.77 1.39
CA PHE A 193 -4.75 12.90 1.44
C PHE A 193 -4.30 13.85 2.57
N ILE A 194 -3.39 13.36 3.41
CA ILE A 194 -2.74 14.10 4.49
C ILE A 194 -1.49 14.82 3.98
N THR A 195 -0.84 14.28 2.95
CA THR A 195 0.31 14.90 2.28
C THR A 195 -0.08 15.29 0.84
N PRO A 196 0.66 16.20 0.17
CA PRO A 196 0.45 16.45 -1.25
C PRO A 196 0.58 15.18 -2.09
N SER A 197 -0.15 15.14 -3.20
CA SER A 197 -0.14 14.02 -4.14
C SER A 197 -0.49 14.50 -5.54
N GLU A 198 0.19 13.96 -6.55
CA GLU A 198 -0.13 14.16 -7.97
C GLU A 198 -1.50 13.56 -8.37
N TYR A 199 -2.13 12.78 -7.50
CA TYR A 199 -3.39 12.10 -7.77
C TYR A 199 -4.64 12.95 -7.54
N ILE A 200 -4.48 14.10 -6.87
CA ILE A 200 -5.56 15.07 -6.67
C ILE A 200 -5.28 16.25 -7.59
N LYS A 201 -6.13 16.44 -8.61
CA LYS A 201 -6.13 17.61 -9.48
C LYS A 201 -7.41 18.42 -9.29
#